data_AF-A0A3N5WKE9-F1
#
_entry.id   AF-A0A3N5WKE9-F1
#
_cell.length_a   1.000
_cell.length_b   1.000
_cell.length_c   1.000
_cell.angle_alpha   90.00
_cell.angle_beta   90.00
_cell.angle_gamma   90.00
#
_symmetry.space_group_name_H-M   'P 1'
#
loop_
_entity.id
_entity.type
_entity.pdbx_description
1 polymer ?
#
loop_
_entity_poly.entity_id
_entity_poly.type
_entity_poly.pdbx_seq_one_letter_code
_entity_poly.pdbx_strand_id
1 'polypeptide(L)'
;TRYSTIDMALRNLEQIVNAVMLASAPVCLVPDPHITDGCSQRVSPEELPEPWRQAMGHMADAAMAKYRTLVYDTPGFIDYWQAATPIDEIKRMRIGSRPAARRPGAEQVSKIRAIPWVFSWMQTRCNLPGWYGLGTGLSALCEVRADGLERLRAMYESWSFLRVLLENAELSLSKADMNIAAMYDALVPDRELAGRIFGDIQAEYARAVEMLLAIKGQTELMQAEPVIQRSIRLRNPYVDPLNYIQVEMLRRLRDLKDPDGEEAEALREVIVLTINGIAAGLRNTG
;
A
#
# COMPACT_ATOMS: atom_id res chain seq x y z
N THR A 1 -14.84 -7.93 9.98
CA THR A 1 -15.43 -6.75 9.33
C THR A 1 -16.44 -7.12 8.26
N ARG A 2 -16.19 -8.09 7.37
CA ARG A 2 -17.19 -8.46 6.34
C ARG A 2 -18.28 -9.41 6.85
N TYR A 3 -17.99 -10.19 7.89
CA TYR A 3 -18.88 -11.25 8.38
C TYR A 3 -19.09 -11.21 9.91
N SER A 4 -18.83 -10.05 10.53
CA SER A 4 -18.91 -9.90 11.99
C SER A 4 -20.33 -9.82 12.53
N THR A 5 -21.30 -9.44 11.71
CA THR A 5 -22.73 -9.45 12.03
C THR A 5 -23.50 -10.03 10.85
N ILE A 6 -24.74 -10.45 11.10
CA ILE A 6 -25.64 -10.99 10.07
C ILE A 6 -25.85 -9.96 8.96
N ASP A 7 -26.15 -8.71 9.32
CA ASP A 7 -26.39 -7.63 8.34
C ASP A 7 -25.18 -7.37 7.44
N MET A 8 -23.97 -7.37 8.03
CA MET A 8 -22.73 -7.20 7.26
C MET A 8 -22.47 -8.39 6.33
N ALA A 9 -22.73 -9.60 6.81
CA ALA A 9 -22.56 -10.82 6.02
C ALA A 9 -23.53 -10.84 4.83
N LEU A 10 -24.81 -10.53 5.07
CA LEU A 10 -25.82 -10.42 4.02
C LEU A 10 -25.45 -9.36 3.00
N ARG A 11 -25.08 -8.16 3.44
CA ARG A 11 -24.67 -7.07 2.55
C ARG A 11 -23.47 -7.44 1.68
N ASN A 12 -22.47 -8.10 2.26
CA ASN A 12 -21.30 -8.55 1.52
C ASN A 12 -21.66 -9.64 0.49
N LEU A 13 -22.57 -10.55 0.82
CA LEU A 13 -23.07 -11.55 -0.13
C LEU A 13 -23.87 -10.90 -1.28
N GLU A 14 -24.76 -9.96 -0.99
CA GLU A 14 -25.49 -9.18 -1.99
C GLU A 14 -24.54 -8.50 -2.98
N GLN A 15 -23.49 -7.83 -2.47
CA GLN A 15 -22.49 -7.16 -3.30
C GLN A 15 -21.73 -8.13 -4.21
N ILE A 16 -21.32 -9.29 -3.68
CA ILE A 16 -20.62 -10.31 -4.47
C ILE A 16 -21.53 -10.85 -5.58
N VAL A 17 -22.77 -11.23 -5.24
CA VAL A 17 -23.72 -11.77 -6.22
C VAL A 17 -24.04 -10.74 -7.30
N ASN A 18 -24.32 -9.50 -6.91
CA ASN A 18 -24.57 -8.40 -7.86
C ASN A 18 -23.38 -8.16 -8.79
N ALA A 19 -22.15 -8.10 -8.25
CA ALA A 19 -20.95 -7.89 -9.05
C ALA A 19 -20.72 -9.04 -10.06
N VAL A 20 -20.91 -10.30 -9.64
CA VAL A 20 -20.81 -11.46 -10.53
C VAL A 20 -21.87 -11.43 -11.62
N MET A 21 -23.12 -11.09 -11.28
CA MET A 21 -24.20 -10.95 -12.26
C MET A 21 -23.87 -9.85 -13.29
N LEU A 22 -23.44 -8.67 -12.84
CA LEU A 22 -23.08 -7.55 -13.73
C LEU A 22 -21.88 -7.88 -14.62
N ALA A 23 -20.86 -8.57 -14.08
CA ALA A 23 -19.68 -8.96 -14.84
C ALA A 23 -19.94 -10.09 -15.85
N SER A 24 -20.94 -10.95 -15.57
CA SER A 24 -21.26 -12.11 -16.42
C SER A 24 -22.41 -11.84 -17.39
N ALA A 25 -23.20 -10.81 -17.17
CA ALA A 25 -24.30 -10.43 -18.06
C ALA A 25 -23.76 -9.67 -19.29
N PRO A 26 -24.16 -10.05 -20.51
CA PRO A 26 -23.74 -9.36 -21.74
C PRO A 26 -24.33 -7.94 -21.91
N VAL A 27 -25.01 -7.40 -20.89
CA VAL A 27 -25.93 -6.25 -20.98
C VAL A 27 -25.22 -4.89 -20.89
N CYS A 28 -23.93 -4.81 -20.51
CA CYS A 28 -23.20 -3.54 -20.57
C CYS A 28 -22.75 -3.13 -22.00
N LEU A 29 -23.24 -3.82 -23.04
CA LEU A 29 -23.01 -3.47 -24.45
C LEU A 29 -24.13 -2.62 -25.08
N VAL A 30 -25.23 -2.34 -24.38
CA VAL A 30 -26.31 -1.46 -24.88
C VAL A 30 -26.51 -0.30 -23.91
N PRO A 31 -26.27 0.96 -24.33
CA PRO A 31 -26.54 2.13 -23.49
C PRO A 31 -28.04 2.25 -23.20
N ASP A 32 -28.45 2.05 -21.94
CA ASP A 32 -29.77 2.43 -21.47
C ASP A 32 -29.73 3.91 -21.01
N PRO A 33 -30.48 4.82 -21.66
CA PRO A 33 -30.48 6.24 -21.32
C PRO A 33 -31.07 6.56 -19.94
N HIS A 34 -31.70 5.60 -19.26
CA HIS A 34 -32.19 5.73 -17.90
C HIS A 34 -31.26 5.12 -16.84
N ILE A 35 -30.21 4.40 -17.26
CA ILE A 35 -29.19 3.84 -16.37
C ILE A 35 -27.93 4.71 -16.48
N THR A 36 -27.77 5.64 -15.54
CA THR A 36 -26.57 6.49 -15.41
C THR A 36 -25.46 5.82 -14.59
N ASP A 37 -25.45 4.49 -14.44
CA ASP A 37 -24.52 3.77 -13.56
C ASP A 37 -23.09 3.59 -14.13
N GLY A 38 -22.81 4.26 -15.25
CA GLY A 38 -21.51 4.24 -15.90
C GLY A 38 -21.13 2.86 -16.46
N CYS A 39 -22.08 1.93 -16.67
CA CYS A 39 -21.78 0.68 -17.38
C CYS A 39 -21.67 0.86 -18.90
N SER A 40 -22.38 1.83 -19.48
CA SER A 40 -22.41 2.10 -20.93
C SER A 40 -21.13 2.71 -21.51
N GLN A 41 -20.11 3.00 -20.68
CA GLN A 41 -18.83 3.58 -21.09
C GLN A 41 -17.61 2.72 -20.70
N ARG A 42 -17.84 1.49 -20.20
CA ARG A 42 -16.73 0.63 -19.74
C ARG A 42 -16.08 -0.06 -20.92
N VAL A 43 -14.84 0.32 -21.20
CA VAL A 43 -14.02 -0.36 -22.19
C VAL A 43 -13.76 -1.80 -21.73
N SER A 44 -14.25 -2.77 -22.52
CA SER A 44 -13.97 -4.18 -22.27
C SER A 44 -12.47 -4.48 -22.44
N PRO A 45 -11.89 -5.48 -21.75
CA PRO A 45 -10.49 -5.85 -21.94
C PRO A 45 -10.14 -6.19 -23.41
N GLU A 46 -11.12 -6.70 -24.17
CA GLU A 46 -10.98 -7.08 -25.57
C GLU A 46 -10.94 -5.85 -26.51
N GLU A 47 -11.56 -4.73 -26.13
CA GLU A 47 -11.69 -3.50 -26.94
C GLU A 47 -10.77 -2.35 -26.49
N LEU A 48 -9.82 -2.61 -25.59
CA LEU A 48 -8.94 -1.55 -25.07
C LEU A 48 -8.17 -0.83 -26.20
N PRO A 49 -8.30 0.51 -26.37
CA PRO A 49 -7.60 1.21 -27.44
C PRO A 49 -6.09 0.97 -27.39
N GLU A 50 -5.48 0.69 -28.53
CA GLU A 50 -4.03 0.45 -28.63
C GLU A 50 -3.19 1.59 -28.00
N PRO A 51 -3.56 2.89 -28.18
CA PRO A 51 -2.88 3.97 -27.50
C PRO A 51 -2.96 3.93 -25.96
N TRP A 52 -3.98 3.29 -25.36
CA TRP A 52 -4.07 3.10 -23.90
C TRP A 52 -3.25 1.90 -23.44
N ARG A 53 -3.17 0.83 -24.23
CA ARG A 53 -2.25 -0.28 -23.99
C ARG A 53 -0.80 0.19 -23.95
N GLN A 54 -0.39 0.99 -24.93
CA GLN A 54 0.97 1.56 -24.99
C GLN A 54 1.26 2.49 -23.81
N ALA A 55 0.30 3.36 -23.46
CA ALA A 55 0.42 4.21 -22.27
C ALA A 55 0.60 3.37 -20.99
N MET A 56 -0.22 2.33 -20.80
CA MET A 56 -0.09 1.42 -19.65
C MET A 56 1.26 0.71 -19.62
N GLY A 57 1.75 0.24 -20.78
CA GLY A 57 3.06 -0.40 -20.90
C GLY A 57 4.19 0.53 -20.45
N HIS A 58 4.22 1.77 -20.97
CA HIS A 58 5.23 2.77 -20.60
C HIS A 58 5.21 3.11 -19.11
N MET A 59 4.02 3.31 -18.53
CA MET A 59 3.88 3.57 -17.10
C MET A 59 4.33 2.37 -16.25
N ALA A 60 3.99 1.14 -16.67
CA ALA A 60 4.37 -0.08 -15.97
C ALA A 60 5.89 -0.30 -15.98
N ASP A 61 6.55 -0.07 -17.11
CA ASP A 61 8.00 -0.20 -17.24
C ASP A 61 8.73 0.79 -16.31
N ALA A 62 8.28 2.06 -16.29
CA ALA A 62 8.83 3.08 -15.41
C ALA A 62 8.60 2.77 -13.92
N ALA A 63 7.38 2.36 -13.55
CA ALA A 63 7.05 1.97 -12.18
C ALA A 63 7.85 0.73 -11.73
N MET A 64 7.99 -0.26 -12.60
CA MET A 64 8.77 -1.47 -12.34
C MET A 64 10.25 -1.17 -12.17
N ALA A 65 10.82 -0.33 -13.04
CA ALA A 65 12.21 0.12 -12.89
C ALA A 65 12.41 0.83 -11.54
N LYS A 66 11.54 1.77 -11.18
CA LYS A 66 11.58 2.50 -9.90
C LYS A 66 11.56 1.54 -8.69
N TYR A 67 10.60 0.62 -8.66
CA TYR A 67 10.50 -0.38 -7.61
C TYR A 67 11.74 -1.25 -7.52
N ARG A 68 12.25 -1.72 -8.67
CA ARG A 68 13.40 -2.61 -8.72
C ARG A 68 14.69 -1.94 -8.28
N THR A 69 14.89 -0.68 -8.67
CA THR A 69 16.04 0.10 -8.25
C THR A 69 16.10 0.23 -6.73
N LEU A 70 14.97 0.53 -6.09
CA LEU A 70 14.92 0.60 -4.63
C LEU A 70 15.16 -0.77 -3.98
N VAL A 71 14.39 -1.78 -4.40
CA VAL A 71 14.27 -3.02 -3.65
C VAL A 71 15.38 -4.03 -3.95
N TYR A 72 15.84 -4.10 -5.20
CA TYR A 72 16.82 -5.09 -5.64
C TYR A 72 18.19 -4.50 -5.92
N ASP A 73 18.25 -3.26 -6.45
CA ASP A 73 19.52 -2.69 -6.94
C ASP A 73 20.18 -1.75 -5.93
N THR A 74 19.46 -1.29 -4.89
CA THR A 74 20.03 -0.44 -3.83
C THR A 74 20.81 -1.27 -2.83
N PRO A 75 22.13 -1.10 -2.72
CA PRO A 75 22.94 -1.81 -1.73
C PRO A 75 22.48 -1.48 -0.31
N GLY A 76 22.39 -2.49 0.56
CA GLY A 76 21.96 -2.32 1.95
C GLY A 76 20.44 -2.21 2.14
N PHE A 77 19.62 -2.30 1.08
CA PHE A 77 18.16 -2.21 1.21
C PHE A 77 17.58 -3.22 2.21
N ILE A 78 18.12 -4.45 2.26
CA ILE A 78 17.68 -5.48 3.21
C ILE A 78 17.95 -5.06 4.65
N ASP A 79 19.13 -4.53 4.93
CA ASP A 79 19.52 -4.09 6.28
C ASP A 79 18.66 -2.88 6.70
N TYR A 80 18.45 -1.96 5.77
CA TYR A 80 17.51 -0.85 5.95
C TYR A 80 16.11 -1.37 6.27
N TRP A 81 15.56 -2.28 5.48
CA TRP A 81 14.21 -2.81 5.70
C TRP A 81 14.07 -3.54 7.03
N GLN A 82 15.08 -4.33 7.43
CA GLN A 82 15.08 -5.01 8.72
C GLN A 82 15.14 -4.05 9.90
N ALA A 83 15.96 -3.00 9.80
CA ALA A 83 16.04 -2.00 10.85
C ALA A 83 14.84 -1.03 10.84
N ALA A 84 14.33 -0.64 9.68
CA ALA A 84 13.23 0.30 9.54
C ALA A 84 11.85 -0.35 9.76
N THR A 85 11.75 -1.66 10.00
CA THR A 85 10.46 -2.35 10.24
C THR A 85 10.54 -3.37 11.38
N PRO A 86 9.41 -3.78 12.00
CA PRO A 86 9.40 -4.83 13.03
C PRO A 86 9.40 -6.25 12.43
N ILE A 87 10.07 -6.46 11.30
CA ILE A 87 9.99 -7.73 10.58
C ILE A 87 10.52 -8.90 11.41
N ASP A 88 11.58 -8.71 12.18
CA ASP A 88 12.17 -9.80 12.95
C ASP A 88 11.28 -10.20 14.12
N GLU A 89 10.58 -9.25 14.72
CA GLU A 89 9.53 -9.52 15.70
C GLU A 89 8.36 -10.24 15.04
N ILE A 90 7.91 -9.81 13.85
CA ILE A 90 6.86 -10.51 13.08
C ILE A 90 7.26 -11.96 12.76
N LYS A 91 8.54 -12.23 12.44
CA LYS A 91 9.03 -13.59 12.16
C LYS A 91 9.04 -14.46 13.42
N ARG A 92 9.34 -13.88 14.58
CA ARG A 92 9.32 -14.57 15.89
C ARG A 92 7.89 -14.86 16.36
N MET A 93 6.95 -13.99 16.00
CA MET A 93 5.54 -14.22 16.27
C MET A 93 5.02 -15.43 15.47
N ARG A 94 4.44 -16.41 16.16
CA ARG A 94 3.74 -17.55 15.53
C ARG A 94 2.38 -17.12 14.95
N ILE A 95 2.31 -16.06 14.13
CA ILE A 95 1.06 -15.52 13.54
C ILE A 95 0.48 -16.45 12.44
N GLY A 96 1.06 -17.65 12.26
CA GLY A 96 0.51 -18.67 11.39
C GLY A 96 1.28 -19.99 11.52
N SER A 97 0.72 -21.08 10.98
CA SER A 97 1.32 -22.42 11.01
C SER A 97 2.56 -22.58 10.12
N ARG A 98 2.93 -21.56 9.34
CA ARG A 98 4.00 -21.62 8.35
C ARG A 98 5.13 -20.63 8.67
N PRO A 99 6.40 -21.02 8.53
CA PRO A 99 7.55 -20.15 8.80
C PRO A 99 7.59 -18.95 7.85
N ALA A 100 8.07 -17.81 8.35
CA ALA A 100 8.10 -16.54 7.62
C ALA A 100 9.05 -16.53 6.40
N ALA A 101 10.06 -17.39 6.38
CA ALA A 101 11.01 -17.57 5.27
C ALA A 101 10.89 -18.96 4.62
N ARG A 102 11.29 -19.09 3.36
CA ARG A 102 11.33 -20.39 2.65
C ARG A 102 12.52 -21.28 3.07
N ARG A 103 13.63 -20.72 3.57
CA ARG A 103 14.81 -21.42 4.12
C ARG A 103 15.52 -20.54 5.18
N PRO A 104 16.17 -21.12 6.21
CA PRO A 104 17.00 -20.36 7.16
C PRO A 104 18.23 -19.74 6.48
N GLY A 105 18.59 -18.51 6.82
CA GLY A 105 19.85 -17.85 6.38
C GLY A 105 19.84 -17.17 5.01
N ALA A 106 18.75 -16.49 4.61
CA ALA A 106 18.62 -15.95 3.26
C ALA A 106 18.47 -14.41 3.22
N GLU A 107 19.57 -13.72 2.92
CA GLU A 107 19.72 -12.26 2.76
C GLU A 107 19.10 -11.68 1.46
N GLN A 108 18.17 -12.36 0.79
CA GLN A 108 17.64 -11.91 -0.51
C GLN A 108 16.13 -11.62 -0.45
N VAL A 109 15.74 -10.45 -0.97
CA VAL A 109 14.33 -10.02 -1.09
C VAL A 109 13.45 -11.09 -1.76
N SER A 110 13.99 -11.76 -2.79
CA SER A 110 13.31 -12.79 -3.58
C SER A 110 12.81 -13.99 -2.77
N LYS A 111 13.27 -14.15 -1.52
CA LYS A 111 12.91 -15.26 -0.62
C LYS A 111 11.97 -14.84 0.51
N ILE A 112 11.66 -13.54 0.62
CA ILE A 112 10.65 -13.01 1.56
C ILE A 112 9.26 -13.38 1.03
N ARG A 113 8.38 -13.86 1.91
CA ARG A 113 6.99 -14.14 1.55
C ARG A 113 6.20 -12.83 1.48
N ALA A 114 5.22 -12.77 0.58
CA ALA A 114 4.40 -11.57 0.37
C ALA A 114 3.73 -11.05 1.65
N ILE A 115 3.21 -11.94 2.50
CA ILE A 115 2.52 -11.54 3.75
C ILE A 115 3.49 -10.81 4.71
N PRO A 116 4.63 -11.39 5.15
CA PRO A 116 5.61 -10.65 5.95
C PRO A 116 6.11 -9.35 5.33
N TRP A 117 6.30 -9.33 4.00
CA TRP A 117 6.70 -8.12 3.27
C TRP A 117 5.68 -6.99 3.46
N VAL A 118 4.43 -7.21 3.04
CA VAL A 118 3.36 -6.20 3.14
C VAL A 118 3.08 -5.85 4.61
N PHE A 119 3.04 -6.85 5.48
CA PHE A 119 2.71 -6.66 6.88
C PHE A 119 3.76 -5.81 7.61
N SER A 120 5.06 -5.99 7.31
CA SER A 120 6.13 -5.19 7.92
C SER A 120 6.03 -3.70 7.58
N TRP A 121 5.79 -3.35 6.30
CA TRP A 121 5.60 -1.95 5.87
C TRP A 121 4.29 -1.33 6.36
N MET A 122 3.26 -2.16 6.55
CA MET A 122 2.01 -1.71 7.15
C MET A 122 2.22 -1.23 8.58
N GLN A 123 3.02 -1.96 9.37
CA GLN A 123 3.29 -1.60 10.75
C GLN A 123 3.93 -0.21 10.87
N THR A 124 4.76 0.18 9.91
CA THR A 124 5.52 1.44 9.99
C THR A 124 4.83 2.64 9.39
N ARG A 125 3.56 2.48 8.96
CA ARG A 125 2.79 3.51 8.25
C ARG A 125 3.45 4.00 6.96
N CYS A 126 4.46 3.29 6.44
CA CYS A 126 5.00 3.56 5.12
C CYS A 126 4.08 2.96 4.04
N ASN A 127 3.50 1.78 4.28
CA ASN A 127 2.65 1.05 3.31
C ASN A 127 3.30 0.88 1.92
N LEU A 128 4.64 0.87 1.84
CA LEU A 128 5.42 0.90 0.61
C LEU A 128 4.86 0.04 -0.54
N PRO A 129 4.46 -1.24 -0.33
CA PRO A 129 4.05 -2.11 -1.44
C PRO A 129 2.73 -1.72 -2.11
N GLY A 130 1.91 -0.89 -1.46
CA GLY A 130 0.59 -0.50 -1.99
C GLY A 130 0.62 0.68 -2.95
N TRP A 131 1.76 1.36 -3.11
CA TRP A 131 1.83 2.59 -3.92
C TRP A 131 3.22 2.91 -4.51
N TYR A 132 4.31 2.36 -3.99
CA TYR A 132 5.65 2.76 -4.42
C TYR A 132 5.92 2.41 -5.90
N GLY A 133 6.38 3.40 -6.66
CA GLY A 133 6.57 3.33 -8.12
C GLY A 133 5.40 3.90 -8.92
N LEU A 134 4.22 4.07 -8.31
CA LEU A 134 3.05 4.62 -9.00
C LEU A 134 3.26 6.06 -9.46
N GLY A 135 3.83 6.92 -8.60
CA GLY A 135 4.07 8.32 -8.93
C GLY A 135 5.02 8.46 -10.11
N THR A 136 6.12 7.70 -10.11
CA THR A 136 7.05 7.62 -11.24
C THR A 136 6.36 7.10 -12.49
N GLY A 137 5.60 6.01 -12.40
CA GLY A 137 4.88 5.43 -13.53
C GLY A 137 3.93 6.42 -14.18
N LEU A 138 3.06 7.07 -13.40
CA LEU A 138 2.11 8.06 -13.90
C LEU A 138 2.81 9.29 -14.50
N SER A 139 3.86 9.79 -13.84
CA SER A 139 4.61 10.96 -14.31
C SER A 139 5.33 10.69 -15.62
N ALA A 140 5.84 9.47 -15.82
CA ALA A 140 6.56 9.08 -17.03
C ALA A 140 5.72 9.27 -18.31
N LEU A 141 4.39 9.13 -18.23
CA LEU A 141 3.51 9.39 -19.37
C LEU A 141 3.40 10.90 -19.68
N CYS A 142 3.35 11.74 -18.64
CA CYS A 142 3.32 13.20 -18.79
C CYS A 142 4.65 13.77 -19.31
N GLU A 143 5.77 13.11 -19.02
CA GLU A 143 7.10 13.52 -19.51
C GLU A 143 7.27 13.28 -21.02
N VAL A 144 6.69 12.19 -21.55
CA VAL A 144 6.83 11.83 -22.97
C VAL A 144 5.69 12.38 -23.85
N ARG A 145 4.64 12.95 -23.26
CA ARG A 145 3.46 13.44 -23.97
C ARG A 145 2.91 14.73 -23.40
N ALA A 146 2.72 15.72 -24.27
CA ALA A 146 2.08 16.98 -23.90
C ALA A 146 0.63 16.81 -23.42
N ASP A 147 -0.09 15.79 -23.90
CA ASP A 147 -1.47 15.44 -23.51
C ASP A 147 -1.54 14.32 -22.46
N GLY A 148 -0.43 14.05 -21.75
CA GLY A 148 -0.30 12.90 -20.85
C GLY A 148 -1.34 12.90 -19.72
N LEU A 149 -1.57 14.06 -19.10
CA LEU A 149 -2.53 14.18 -17.99
C LEU A 149 -3.98 14.01 -18.48
N GLU A 150 -4.35 14.65 -19.59
CA GLU A 150 -5.68 14.51 -20.21
C GLU A 150 -5.96 13.06 -20.56
N ARG A 151 -4.95 12.34 -21.06
CA ARG A 151 -5.04 10.92 -21.36
C ARG A 151 -5.23 10.07 -20.11
N LEU A 152 -4.50 10.34 -19.02
CA LEU A 152 -4.71 9.65 -17.74
C LEU A 152 -6.12 9.87 -17.19
N ARG A 153 -6.64 11.11 -17.28
CA ARG A 153 -8.02 11.44 -16.91
C ARG A 153 -9.04 10.64 -17.71
N ALA A 154 -8.92 10.62 -19.03
CA ALA A 154 -9.80 9.83 -19.90
C ALA A 154 -9.72 8.32 -19.58
N MET A 155 -8.52 7.78 -19.34
CA MET A 155 -8.35 6.39 -18.92
C MET A 155 -9.02 6.14 -17.56
N TYR A 156 -8.87 7.02 -16.57
CA TYR A 156 -9.53 6.88 -15.27
C TYR A 156 -11.06 6.93 -15.36
N GLU A 157 -11.61 7.79 -16.23
CA GLU A 157 -13.06 7.99 -16.43
C GLU A 157 -13.74 6.87 -17.25
N SER A 158 -13.00 6.17 -18.12
CA SER A 158 -13.60 5.19 -19.03
C SER A 158 -13.06 3.76 -18.88
N TRP A 159 -11.95 3.57 -18.16
CA TRP A 159 -11.34 2.25 -17.97
C TRP A 159 -11.39 1.81 -16.50
N SER A 160 -12.34 0.92 -16.19
CA SER A 160 -12.60 0.43 -14.83
C SER A 160 -11.38 -0.21 -14.17
N PHE A 161 -10.51 -0.89 -14.92
CA PHE A 161 -9.29 -1.48 -14.37
C PHE A 161 -8.37 -0.40 -13.79
N LEU A 162 -8.06 0.65 -14.57
CA LEU A 162 -7.19 1.72 -14.10
C LEU A 162 -7.83 2.47 -12.93
N ARG A 163 -9.14 2.73 -13.00
CA ARG A 163 -9.88 3.36 -11.89
C ARG A 163 -9.69 2.61 -10.59
N VAL A 164 -9.99 1.31 -10.57
CA VAL A 164 -9.88 0.48 -9.36
C VAL A 164 -8.43 0.38 -8.89
N LEU A 165 -7.46 0.31 -9.81
CA LEU A 165 -6.04 0.32 -9.46
C LEU A 165 -5.66 1.61 -8.73
N LEU A 166 -6.04 2.77 -9.26
CA LEU A 166 -5.73 4.07 -8.67
C LEU A 166 -6.49 4.30 -7.35
N GLU A 167 -7.75 3.86 -7.24
CA GLU A 167 -8.52 3.91 -5.99
C GLU A 167 -7.91 3.06 -4.88
N ASN A 168 -7.41 1.86 -5.21
CA ASN A 168 -6.72 1.01 -4.24
C ASN A 168 -5.38 1.64 -3.79
N ALA A 169 -4.62 2.22 -4.71
CA ALA A 169 -3.39 2.91 -4.37
C ALA A 169 -3.66 4.16 -3.51
N GLU A 170 -4.69 4.94 -3.84
CA GLU A 170 -5.13 6.09 -3.04
C GLU A 170 -5.53 5.67 -1.62
N LEU A 171 -6.24 4.55 -1.48
CA LEU A 171 -6.56 3.99 -0.17
C LEU A 171 -5.30 3.62 0.61
N SER A 172 -4.28 3.06 -0.04
CA SER A 172 -3.00 2.71 0.62
C SER A 172 -2.24 3.97 1.06
N LEU A 173 -2.15 4.97 0.18
CA LEU A 173 -1.53 6.27 0.45
C LEU A 173 -2.23 7.01 1.59
N SER A 174 -3.56 7.02 1.63
CA SER A 174 -4.34 7.70 2.68
C SER A 174 -4.15 7.10 4.08
N LYS A 175 -3.64 5.87 4.17
CA LYS A 175 -3.30 5.20 5.43
C LYS A 175 -1.82 5.35 5.80
N ALA A 176 -1.01 5.78 4.85
CA ALA A 176 0.40 6.03 5.09
C ALA A 176 0.57 7.34 5.88
N ASP A 177 1.62 7.39 6.69
CA ASP A 177 1.99 8.56 7.47
C ASP A 177 3.52 8.67 7.45
N MET A 178 4.03 9.62 6.67
CA MET A 178 5.47 9.80 6.50
C MET A 178 6.15 10.36 7.76
N ASN A 179 5.41 11.00 8.68
CA ASN A 179 5.99 11.46 9.94
C ASN A 179 6.23 10.28 10.87
N ILE A 180 5.27 9.35 10.97
CA ILE A 180 5.46 8.11 11.72
C ILE A 180 6.53 7.25 11.05
N ALA A 181 6.51 7.10 9.73
CA ALA A 181 7.52 6.33 9.01
C ALA A 181 8.94 6.88 9.26
N ALA A 182 9.11 8.21 9.38
CA ALA A 182 10.38 8.83 9.74
C ALA A 182 10.89 8.43 11.14
N MET A 183 9.99 8.13 12.09
CA MET A 183 10.39 7.64 13.42
C MET A 183 10.94 6.21 13.35
N TYR A 184 10.39 5.37 12.47
CA TYR A 184 10.95 4.04 12.21
C TYR A 184 12.26 4.11 11.43
N ASP A 185 12.35 5.01 10.44
CA ASP A 185 13.61 5.30 9.74
C ASP A 185 14.72 5.68 10.73
N ALA A 186 14.41 6.47 11.75
CA ALA A 186 15.35 6.87 12.80
C ALA A 186 16.00 5.69 13.57
N LEU A 187 15.39 4.50 13.52
CA LEU A 187 15.93 3.28 14.13
C LEU A 187 17.03 2.60 13.30
N VAL A 188 17.23 3.02 12.05
CA VAL A 188 18.26 2.47 11.16
C VAL A 188 19.65 2.98 11.61
N PRO A 189 20.61 2.09 11.91
CA PRO A 189 21.94 2.50 12.39
C PRO A 189 22.74 3.31 11.36
N ASP A 190 22.72 2.88 10.09
CA ASP A 190 23.35 3.61 9.00
C ASP A 190 22.47 4.79 8.57
N ARG A 191 22.79 5.97 9.11
CA ARG A 191 22.01 7.20 8.86
C ARG A 191 22.13 7.72 7.42
N GLU A 192 23.23 7.42 6.72
CA GLU A 192 23.40 7.85 5.33
C GLU A 192 22.56 6.99 4.39
N LEU A 193 22.58 5.66 4.60
CA LEU A 193 21.69 4.74 3.91
C LEU A 193 20.21 5.06 4.17
N ALA A 194 19.86 5.30 5.43
CA ALA A 194 18.52 5.68 5.86
C ALA A 194 18.04 6.95 5.13
N GLY A 195 18.84 8.03 5.18
CA GLY A 195 18.51 9.29 4.53
C GLY A 195 18.31 9.16 3.01
N ARG A 196 19.13 8.36 2.32
CA ARG A 196 18.98 8.12 0.88
C ARG A 196 17.70 7.35 0.55
N ILE A 197 17.47 6.22 1.23
CA ILE A 197 16.31 5.37 0.96
C ILE A 197 15.01 6.07 1.36
N PHE A 198 14.95 6.63 2.56
CA PHE A 198 13.73 7.26 3.04
C PHE A 198 13.43 8.57 2.30
N GLY A 199 14.44 9.35 1.93
CA GLY A 199 14.27 10.52 1.07
C GLY A 199 13.67 10.15 -0.29
N ASP A 200 14.10 9.04 -0.88
CA ASP A 200 13.53 8.54 -2.12
C ASP A 200 12.06 8.06 -1.96
N ILE A 201 11.75 7.40 -0.86
CA ILE A 201 10.38 6.99 -0.50
C ILE A 201 9.49 8.22 -0.31
N GLN A 202 9.95 9.26 0.39
CA GLN A 202 9.18 10.49 0.60
C GLN A 202 8.93 11.24 -0.71
N ALA A 203 9.93 11.32 -1.59
CA ALA A 203 9.79 11.95 -2.90
C ALA A 203 8.77 11.19 -3.77
N GLU A 204 8.83 9.86 -3.79
CA GLU A 204 7.87 9.05 -4.53
C GLU A 204 6.45 9.13 -3.94
N TYR A 205 6.31 9.21 -2.60
CA TYR A 205 5.03 9.42 -1.94
C TYR A 205 4.39 10.74 -2.38
N ALA A 206 5.16 11.85 -2.32
CA ALA A 206 4.68 13.17 -2.72
C ALA A 206 4.24 13.17 -4.20
N ARG A 207 5.05 12.59 -5.08
CA ARG A 207 4.74 12.45 -6.51
C ARG A 207 3.48 11.62 -6.77
N ALA A 208 3.32 10.49 -6.08
CA ALA A 208 2.14 9.64 -6.22
C ALA A 208 0.86 10.37 -5.79
N VAL A 209 0.91 11.10 -4.67
CA VAL A 209 -0.21 11.93 -4.19
C VAL A 209 -0.54 13.02 -5.21
N GLU A 210 0.45 13.79 -5.68
CA GLU A 210 0.26 14.85 -6.66
C GLU A 210 -0.41 14.33 -7.95
N MET A 211 0.12 13.24 -8.51
CA MET A 211 -0.42 12.65 -9.73
C MET A 211 -1.85 12.14 -9.54
N LEU A 212 -2.15 11.46 -8.43
CA LEU A 212 -3.51 10.98 -8.16
C LEU A 212 -4.51 12.13 -8.02
N LEU A 213 -4.15 13.18 -7.28
CA LEU A 213 -5.00 14.36 -7.12
C LEU A 213 -5.24 15.06 -8.46
N ALA A 214 -4.19 15.19 -9.29
CA ALA A 214 -4.30 15.79 -10.62
C ALA A 214 -5.19 14.98 -11.58
N ILE A 215 -5.08 13.64 -11.56
CA ILE A 215 -5.89 12.74 -12.38
C ILE A 215 -7.35 12.76 -11.91
N LYS A 216 -7.59 12.73 -10.60
CA LYS A 216 -8.95 12.68 -10.05
C LYS A 216 -9.63 14.04 -9.96
N GLY A 217 -8.90 15.14 -10.17
CA GLY A 217 -9.41 16.50 -10.01
C GLY A 217 -9.79 16.82 -8.55
N GLN A 218 -9.02 16.31 -7.59
CA GLN A 218 -9.29 16.41 -6.16
C GLN A 218 -8.21 17.21 -5.44
N THR A 219 -8.52 17.72 -4.25
CA THR A 219 -7.57 18.48 -3.42
C THR A 219 -7.03 17.67 -2.24
N GLU A 220 -7.69 16.57 -1.88
CA GLU A 220 -7.27 15.68 -0.80
C GLU A 220 -7.55 14.21 -1.17
N LEU A 221 -6.74 13.31 -0.61
CA LEU A 221 -6.93 11.87 -0.80
C LEU A 221 -8.29 11.44 -0.22
N MET A 222 -8.93 10.51 -0.91
CA MET A 222 -10.22 9.92 -0.55
C MET A 222 -11.38 10.94 -0.53
N GLN A 223 -11.27 12.07 -1.24
CA GLN A 223 -12.33 13.10 -1.29
C GLN A 223 -13.66 12.54 -1.83
N ALA A 224 -13.61 11.63 -2.80
CA ALA A 224 -14.80 10.97 -3.34
C ALA A 224 -15.40 9.89 -2.41
N GLU A 225 -14.71 9.52 -1.34
CA GLU A 225 -15.07 8.41 -0.44
C GLU A 225 -15.14 8.89 1.03
N PRO A 226 -16.03 9.84 1.36
CA PRO A 226 -16.02 10.56 2.64
C PRO A 226 -16.24 9.64 3.85
N VAL A 227 -16.97 8.52 3.69
CA VAL A 227 -17.16 7.52 4.75
C VAL A 227 -15.85 6.80 5.07
N ILE A 228 -15.08 6.42 4.05
CA ILE A 228 -13.78 5.76 4.23
C ILE A 228 -12.78 6.76 4.81
N GLN A 229 -12.72 7.97 4.25
CA GLN A 229 -11.86 9.06 4.72
C GLN A 229 -12.12 9.36 6.20
N ARG A 230 -13.39 9.51 6.61
CA ARG A 230 -13.77 9.70 8.01
C ARG A 230 -13.38 8.50 8.88
N SER A 231 -13.56 7.28 8.38
CA SER A 231 -13.20 6.07 9.13
C SER A 231 -11.70 5.99 9.39
N ILE A 232 -10.85 6.39 8.43
CA ILE A 232 -9.40 6.47 8.60
C ILE A 232 -9.06 7.54 9.64
N ARG A 233 -9.57 8.76 9.47
CA ARG A 233 -9.34 9.89 10.39
C ARG A 233 -9.72 9.58 11.84
N LEU A 234 -10.83 8.85 12.05
CA LEU A 234 -11.26 8.45 13.40
C LEU A 234 -10.40 7.36 14.03
N ARG A 235 -9.67 6.56 13.23
CA ARG A 235 -8.81 5.49 13.76
C ARG A 235 -7.39 5.95 14.04
N ASN A 236 -6.86 6.89 13.26
CA ASN A 236 -5.48 7.36 13.41
C ASN A 236 -5.14 7.74 14.87
N PRO A 237 -5.97 8.50 15.62
CA PRO A 237 -5.66 8.83 17.03
C PRO A 237 -5.51 7.62 17.97
N TYR A 238 -6.04 6.46 17.61
CA TYR A 238 -5.87 5.20 18.36
C TYR A 238 -4.71 4.35 17.85
N VAL A 239 -4.31 4.52 16.60
CA VAL A 239 -3.21 3.77 15.98
C VAL A 239 -1.87 4.47 16.22
N ASP A 240 -1.83 5.79 16.10
CA ASP A 240 -0.58 6.58 16.18
C ASP A 240 0.14 6.38 17.53
N PRO A 241 -0.53 6.34 18.70
CA PRO A 241 0.15 6.02 19.96
C PRO A 241 0.77 4.63 19.98
N LEU A 242 0.16 3.64 19.32
CA LEU A 242 0.72 2.29 19.22
C LEU A 242 1.99 2.29 18.38
N ASN A 243 2.05 3.11 17.32
CA ASN A 243 3.27 3.30 16.54
C ASN A 243 4.38 3.92 17.39
N TYR A 244 4.09 4.95 18.20
CA TYR A 244 5.09 5.57 19.07
C TYR A 244 5.62 4.60 20.13
N ILE A 245 4.73 3.81 20.75
CA ILE A 245 5.13 2.76 21.70
C ILE A 245 5.99 1.73 20.98
N GLN A 246 5.59 1.27 19.79
CA GLN A 246 6.35 0.26 19.04
C GLN A 246 7.75 0.74 18.68
N VAL A 247 7.90 1.98 18.19
CA VAL A 247 9.21 2.59 17.90
C VAL A 247 10.09 2.61 19.14
N GLU A 248 9.54 3.05 20.28
CA GLU A 248 10.28 3.13 21.54
C GLU A 248 10.70 1.75 22.07
N MET A 249 9.82 0.75 21.97
CA MET A 249 10.14 -0.62 22.38
C MET A 249 11.18 -1.27 21.46
N LEU A 250 11.08 -1.07 20.13
CA LEU A 250 12.07 -1.55 19.17
C LEU A 250 13.44 -0.93 19.44
N ARG A 251 13.49 0.37 19.72
CA ARG A 251 14.71 1.09 20.06
C ARG A 251 15.38 0.46 21.29
N ARG A 252 14.64 0.33 22.39
CA ARG A 252 15.15 -0.30 23.62
C ARG A 252 15.63 -1.72 23.37
N LEU A 253 14.82 -2.53 22.67
CA LEU A 253 15.12 -3.93 22.38
C LEU A 253 16.44 -4.07 21.62
N ARG A 254 16.68 -3.20 20.64
CA ARG A 254 17.89 -3.21 19.80
C ARG A 254 19.14 -2.66 20.51
N ASP A 255 18.96 -1.85 21.55
CA ASP A 255 20.04 -1.34 22.40
C ASP A 255 20.45 -2.34 23.51
N LEU A 256 19.70 -3.43 23.72
CA LEU A 256 20.03 -4.44 24.74
C LEU A 256 21.29 -5.24 24.40
N LYS A 257 22.09 -5.53 25.43
CA LYS A 257 23.27 -6.41 25.31
C LYS A 257 22.91 -7.89 25.18
N ASP A 258 21.83 -8.30 25.86
CA ASP A 258 21.30 -9.66 25.80
C ASP A 258 19.95 -9.63 25.06
N PRO A 259 19.93 -9.92 23.75
CA PRO A 259 18.71 -9.88 22.96
C PRO A 259 17.77 -11.04 23.25
N ASP A 260 18.15 -12.07 24.02
CA ASP A 260 17.26 -13.20 24.33
C ASP A 260 16.99 -13.33 25.84
N GLY A 261 17.36 -12.31 26.62
CA GLY A 261 17.09 -12.21 28.06
C GLY A 261 15.64 -11.85 28.39
N GLU A 262 15.31 -11.88 29.69
CA GLU A 262 13.96 -11.61 30.21
C GLU A 262 13.45 -10.19 29.86
N GLU A 263 14.32 -9.19 29.90
CA GLU A 263 13.99 -7.82 29.49
C GLU A 263 13.62 -7.73 28.01
N ALA A 264 14.35 -8.45 27.14
CA ALA A 264 14.08 -8.49 25.72
C ALA A 264 12.72 -9.12 25.42
N GLU A 265 12.36 -10.20 26.14
CA GLU A 265 11.04 -10.83 26.02
C GLU A 265 9.91 -9.91 26.48
N ALA A 266 10.06 -9.20 27.60
CA ALA A 266 9.06 -8.23 28.07
C ALA A 266 8.81 -7.11 27.04
N LEU A 267 9.87 -6.59 26.40
CA LEU A 267 9.74 -5.60 25.32
C LEU A 267 9.04 -6.20 24.09
N ARG A 268 9.35 -7.45 23.72
CA ARG A 268 8.70 -8.15 22.61
C ARG A 268 7.22 -8.35 22.85
N GLU A 269 6.79 -8.67 24.06
CA GLU A 269 5.37 -8.80 24.39
C GLU A 269 4.60 -7.50 24.10
N VAL A 270 5.18 -6.34 24.47
CA VAL A 270 4.58 -5.04 24.15
C VAL A 270 4.58 -4.81 22.63
N ILE A 271 5.66 -5.14 21.93
CA ILE A 271 5.71 -5.03 20.46
C ILE A 271 4.62 -5.90 19.81
N VAL A 272 4.40 -7.12 20.29
CA VAL A 272 3.33 -8.01 19.83
C VAL A 272 1.95 -7.38 19.99
N LEU A 273 1.68 -6.76 21.15
CA LEU A 273 0.41 -6.06 21.39
C LEU A 273 0.23 -4.87 20.43
N THR A 274 1.28 -4.07 20.21
CA THR A 274 1.22 -2.97 19.25
C THR A 274 1.02 -3.47 17.82
N ILE A 275 1.68 -4.57 17.42
CA ILE A 275 1.53 -5.19 16.09
C ILE A 275 0.07 -5.56 15.82
N ASN A 276 -0.57 -6.22 16.79
CA ASN A 276 -1.97 -6.62 16.70
C ASN A 276 -2.91 -5.40 16.66
N GLY A 277 -2.65 -4.40 17.50
CA GLY A 277 -3.45 -3.18 17.55
C GLY A 277 -3.37 -2.35 16.27
N ILE A 278 -2.16 -2.13 15.73
CA ILE A 278 -1.94 -1.43 14.46
C ILE A 278 -2.62 -2.17 13.31
N ALA A 279 -2.47 -3.50 13.25
CA ALA A 279 -3.11 -4.32 12.22
C ALA A 279 -4.65 -4.23 12.29
N ALA A 280 -5.23 -4.25 13.49
CA ALA A 280 -6.66 -4.10 13.69
C ALA A 280 -7.17 -2.70 13.25
N GLY A 281 -6.37 -1.66 13.49
CA GLY A 281 -6.67 -0.28 13.12
C GLY A 281 -6.63 -0.03 11.61
N LEU A 282 -5.54 -0.41 10.96
CA LEU A 282 -5.30 -0.14 9.53
C LEU A 282 -6.10 -1.05 8.59
N ARG A 283 -6.41 -2.27 9.04
CA ARG A 283 -7.11 -3.30 8.24
C ARG A 283 -6.37 -3.60 6.93
N ASN A 284 -7.03 -3.52 5.77
CA ASN A 284 -6.47 -3.85 4.47
C ASN A 284 -5.56 -2.74 3.93
N THR A 285 -4.29 -3.01 3.64
CA THR A 285 -3.33 -1.99 3.17
C THR A 285 -2.61 -2.36 1.87
N GLY A 286 -2.85 -3.57 1.36
CA GLY A 286 -2.36 -4.09 0.08
C GLY A 286 -3.11 -5.34 -0.34
#